data_AF-A0A381ZA76-F1
#
_entry.id   AF-A0A381ZA76-F1
#
_cell.length_a   1.000
_cell.length_b   1.000
_cell.length_c   1.000
_cell.angle_alpha   90.00
_cell.angle_beta   90.00
_cell.angle_gamma   90.00
#
_symmetry.space_group_name_H-M   'P 1'
#
loop_
_entity.id
_entity.type
_entity.pdbx_description
1 polymer ?
#
loop_
_entity_poly.entity_id
_entity_poly.type
_entity_poly.pdbx_seq_one_letter_code
_entity_poly.pdbx_strand_id
1 'polypeptide(L)'
;MTHSKLNVFFIISVMCGYLIVFESVTLAEHFNKRPKGKHGPHPGQYELILKKSDSENFKDDGDVIVKGAHVPTLLESGKNVFLYYQWFPKDITKKKWFDHIGVSISRDSGSTWNDTVGLKITGIPQRLLGRQGRPMDPAAVSLSNGQIRLFFTLEKNQPHNRVIGDAKIHSALSNNGINFVYEPGPRLQIDDVDLRDPAIVYFKNKWHLYAPNQKRSGTGYYATSTDGLNFVRQSDVSVSQRGDWLGNTTTANGKIYFFGTVWVGTSSNGNDWDSNRSRGLGPDPAVIHLKNGSWLGVTFRRMN
;
A
#
# COMPACT_ATOMS: atom_id res chain seq x y z
N MET A 1 78.07 -32.13 6.98
CA MET A 1 76.81 -32.55 6.33
C MET A 1 75.73 -31.58 6.76
N THR A 2 75.23 -30.82 5.80
CA THR A 2 74.30 -29.69 5.91
C THR A 2 72.86 -30.16 5.79
N HIS A 3 71.99 -29.85 6.77
CA HIS A 3 70.53 -29.73 6.61
C HIS A 3 70.02 -28.78 7.72
N SER A 4 69.83 -27.49 7.43
CA SER A 4 68.66 -26.84 6.83
C SER A 4 67.51 -26.62 7.81
N LYS A 5 67.38 -25.35 8.24
CA LYS A 5 66.27 -24.78 9.02
C LYS A 5 64.97 -24.90 8.23
N LEU A 6 63.93 -25.45 8.84
CA LEU A 6 62.57 -25.47 8.29
C LEU A 6 61.84 -24.22 8.81
N ASN A 7 61.70 -23.21 7.95
CA ASN A 7 60.80 -22.07 8.16
C ASN A 7 59.37 -22.54 7.90
N VAL A 8 58.51 -22.49 8.91
CA VAL A 8 57.06 -22.70 8.78
C VAL A 8 56.45 -21.40 8.28
N PHE A 9 56.07 -21.35 6.99
CA PHE A 9 55.22 -20.31 6.44
C PHE A 9 53.75 -20.65 6.74
N PHE A 10 53.08 -19.78 7.50
CA PHE A 10 51.63 -19.82 7.68
C PHE A 10 50.97 -19.25 6.41
N ILE A 11 50.34 -20.09 5.60
CA ILE A 11 49.48 -19.66 4.50
C ILE A 11 48.09 -19.40 5.08
N ILE A 12 47.73 -18.14 5.27
CA ILE A 12 46.35 -17.73 5.55
C ILE A 12 45.60 -17.79 4.21
N SER A 13 44.85 -18.86 4.00
CA SER A 13 43.90 -18.95 2.87
C SER A 13 42.70 -18.07 3.19
N VAL A 14 42.62 -16.90 2.55
CA VAL A 14 41.43 -16.07 2.54
C VAL A 14 40.41 -16.74 1.62
N MET A 15 39.50 -17.52 2.21
CA MET A 15 38.27 -17.96 1.55
C MET A 15 37.39 -16.73 1.32
N CYS A 16 37.52 -16.11 0.14
CA CYS A 16 36.51 -15.19 -0.40
C CYS A 16 35.22 -15.98 -0.63
N GLY A 17 34.37 -16.03 0.40
CA GLY A 17 32.99 -16.48 0.27
C GLY A 17 32.24 -15.54 -0.65
N TYR A 18 31.99 -15.98 -1.88
CA TYR A 18 30.97 -15.37 -2.73
C TYR A 18 29.62 -15.56 -2.04
N LEU A 19 29.14 -14.50 -1.39
CA LEU A 19 27.75 -14.34 -1.00
C LEU A 19 26.93 -14.23 -2.30
N ILE A 20 26.50 -15.38 -2.81
CA ILE A 20 25.47 -15.43 -3.85
C ILE A 20 24.18 -14.99 -3.16
N VAL A 21 23.88 -13.71 -3.25
CA VAL A 21 22.54 -13.19 -2.94
C VAL A 21 21.62 -13.74 -4.02
N PHE A 22 20.94 -14.84 -3.71
CA PHE A 22 19.78 -15.25 -4.48
C PHE A 22 18.72 -14.17 -4.28
N GLU A 23 18.60 -13.25 -5.23
CA GLU A 23 17.38 -12.46 -5.37
C GLU A 23 16.23 -13.46 -5.50
N SER A 24 15.37 -13.53 -4.48
CA SER A 24 14.14 -14.30 -4.54
C SER A 24 13.26 -13.68 -5.61
N VAL A 25 13.35 -14.19 -6.83
CA VAL A 25 12.42 -13.88 -7.92
C VAL A 25 11.09 -14.52 -7.52
N THR A 26 10.25 -13.78 -6.79
CA THR A 26 8.85 -14.15 -6.58
C THR A 26 8.24 -14.29 -7.98
N LEU A 27 8.03 -15.55 -8.37
CA LEU A 27 7.78 -15.93 -9.76
C LEU A 27 6.40 -15.39 -10.18
N ALA A 28 6.32 -14.81 -11.38
CA ALA A 28 5.09 -14.34 -12.03
C ALA A 28 4.13 -15.49 -12.43
N GLU A 29 3.93 -16.50 -11.58
CA GLU A 29 3.03 -17.64 -11.82
C GLU A 29 1.59 -17.16 -12.11
N HIS A 30 1.18 -16.01 -11.55
CA HIS A 30 -0.15 -15.43 -11.75
C HIS A 30 -0.38 -14.84 -13.15
N PHE A 31 0.67 -14.41 -13.85
CA PHE A 31 0.53 -13.83 -15.20
C PHE A 31 0.14 -14.89 -16.24
N ASN A 32 0.67 -16.12 -16.11
CA ASN A 32 0.42 -17.21 -17.05
C ASN A 32 -0.86 -18.00 -16.73
N LYS A 33 -1.35 -17.94 -15.48
CA LYS A 33 -2.60 -18.54 -15.03
C LYS A 33 -3.76 -17.54 -15.07
N ARG A 34 -3.89 -16.78 -16.17
CA ARG A 34 -5.12 -16.01 -16.41
C ARG A 34 -6.30 -16.99 -16.43
N PRO A 35 -7.31 -16.84 -15.56
CA PRO A 35 -8.54 -17.60 -15.73
C PRO A 35 -9.12 -17.24 -17.10
N LYS A 36 -9.09 -18.19 -18.04
CA LYS A 36 -9.88 -18.09 -19.26
C LYS A 36 -11.33 -18.42 -18.87
N GLY A 37 -12.07 -17.42 -18.39
CA GLY A 37 -13.53 -17.45 -18.31
C GLY A 37 -14.20 -17.43 -16.91
N LYS A 38 -15.44 -16.92 -16.92
CA LYS A 38 -16.55 -16.96 -15.94
C LYS A 38 -16.42 -16.36 -14.53
N HIS A 39 -15.35 -15.66 -14.20
CA HIS A 39 -15.33 -14.78 -13.01
C HIS A 39 -15.45 -13.31 -13.45
N GLY A 40 -16.05 -12.47 -12.60
CA GLY A 40 -16.27 -11.04 -12.86
C GLY A 40 -14.98 -10.30 -13.27
N PRO A 41 -15.08 -8.99 -13.61
CA PRO A 41 -13.94 -8.25 -14.12
C PRO A 41 -12.73 -8.35 -13.17
N HIS A 42 -11.62 -8.89 -13.68
CA HIS A 42 -10.36 -9.00 -12.94
C HIS A 42 -9.79 -7.59 -12.68
N PRO A 43 -9.13 -7.30 -11.53
CA PRO A 43 -8.55 -5.99 -11.24
C PRO A 43 -7.66 -5.42 -12.35
N GLY A 44 -6.98 -6.28 -13.11
CA GLY A 44 -6.24 -5.85 -14.29
C GLY A 44 -7.10 -5.28 -15.43
N GLN A 45 -8.43 -5.38 -15.42
CA GLN A 45 -9.34 -4.77 -16.42
C GLN A 45 -9.69 -3.32 -16.09
N TYR A 46 -9.15 -2.76 -15.02
CA TYR A 46 -9.40 -1.39 -14.60
C TYR A 46 -8.27 -0.44 -14.99
N GLU A 47 -8.61 0.84 -15.09
CA GLU A 47 -7.67 1.96 -15.22
C GLU A 47 -7.92 2.98 -14.10
N LEU A 48 -6.84 3.61 -13.63
CA LEU A 48 -6.90 4.68 -12.64
C LEU A 48 -7.26 6.00 -13.32
N ILE A 49 -8.16 6.74 -12.69
CA ILE A 49 -8.65 8.05 -13.14
C ILE A 49 -8.25 9.10 -12.11
N LEU A 50 -7.41 10.05 -12.52
CA LEU A 50 -7.04 11.21 -11.72
C LEU A 50 -8.13 12.28 -11.80
N LYS A 51 -8.44 12.87 -10.65
CA LYS A 51 -9.41 13.94 -10.46
C LYS A 51 -8.79 15.05 -9.62
N LYS A 52 -9.04 16.30 -9.99
CA LYS A 52 -8.56 17.49 -9.28
C LYS A 52 -9.75 18.29 -8.76
N SER A 53 -9.61 18.88 -7.59
CA SER A 53 -10.64 19.75 -6.99
C SER A 53 -10.01 20.77 -6.03
N ASP A 54 -10.76 21.83 -5.74
CA ASP A 54 -10.43 22.80 -4.68
C ASP A 54 -11.16 22.48 -3.36
N SER A 55 -11.91 21.37 -3.32
CA SER A 55 -12.64 20.91 -2.13
C SER A 55 -12.66 19.38 -2.05
N GLU A 56 -13.24 18.85 -0.98
CA GLU A 56 -13.49 17.41 -0.80
C GLU A 56 -14.50 16.82 -1.82
N ASN A 57 -15.12 17.65 -2.65
CA ASN A 57 -16.08 17.22 -3.67
C ASN A 57 -15.43 17.18 -5.06
N PHE A 58 -15.58 16.07 -5.77
CA PHE A 58 -15.00 15.87 -7.10
C PHE A 58 -16.09 15.81 -8.16
N LYS A 59 -15.72 16.19 -9.39
CA LYS A 59 -16.54 15.99 -10.57
C LYS A 59 -16.43 14.54 -11.06
N ASP A 60 -17.36 14.11 -11.92
CA ASP A 60 -17.40 12.74 -12.45
C ASP A 60 -16.36 12.49 -13.56
N ASP A 61 -15.86 13.54 -14.21
CA ASP A 61 -14.78 13.48 -15.20
C ASP A 61 -13.39 13.31 -14.54
N GLY A 62 -12.37 13.04 -15.36
CA GLY A 62 -10.99 12.86 -14.92
C GLY A 62 -10.11 12.25 -16.00
N ASP A 63 -8.81 12.23 -15.73
CA ASP A 63 -7.78 11.81 -16.68
C ASP A 63 -7.32 10.38 -16.41
N VAL A 64 -7.23 9.55 -17.45
CA VAL A 64 -6.63 8.22 -17.31
C VAL A 64 -5.14 8.37 -17.03
N ILE A 65 -4.68 7.86 -15.88
CA ILE A 65 -3.30 8.01 -15.44
C ILE A 65 -2.50 6.70 -15.47
N VAL A 66 -3.16 5.56 -15.22
CA VAL A 66 -2.52 4.24 -15.26
C VAL A 66 -3.52 3.20 -15.77
N LYS A 67 -3.13 2.40 -16.75
CA LYS A 67 -3.93 1.26 -17.24
C LYS A 67 -3.52 -0.03 -16.52
N GLY A 68 -4.51 -0.84 -16.16
CA GLY A 68 -4.29 -2.09 -15.42
C GLY A 68 -3.81 -1.81 -14.00
N ALA A 69 -4.62 -1.15 -13.18
CA ALA A 69 -4.28 -0.86 -11.79
C ALA A 69 -5.54 -0.71 -10.92
N HIS A 70 -5.38 -0.94 -9.62
CA HIS A 70 -6.44 -0.88 -8.60
C HIS A 70 -5.83 -0.52 -7.23
N VAL A 71 -6.67 -0.32 -6.22
CA VAL A 71 -6.28 -0.05 -4.82
C VAL A 71 -5.25 1.08 -4.71
N PRO A 72 -5.60 2.30 -5.18
CA PRO A 72 -4.68 3.41 -5.16
C PRO A 72 -4.49 3.97 -3.74
N THR A 73 -3.35 4.60 -3.48
CA THR A 73 -3.11 5.52 -2.36
C THR A 73 -2.28 6.70 -2.85
N LEU A 74 -2.57 7.89 -2.31
CA LEU A 74 -1.81 9.11 -2.59
C LEU A 74 -1.01 9.54 -1.37
N LEU A 75 0.19 10.07 -1.60
CA LEU A 75 1.05 10.62 -0.55
C LEU A 75 1.80 11.84 -1.07
N GLU A 76 1.74 12.96 -0.36
CA GLU A 76 2.67 14.08 -0.55
C GLU A 76 3.84 13.94 0.42
N SER A 77 5.07 13.88 -0.11
CA SER A 77 6.29 13.84 0.71
C SER A 77 7.39 14.68 0.05
N GLY A 78 7.92 15.64 0.81
CA GLY A 78 8.82 16.65 0.27
C GLY A 78 8.14 17.47 -0.83
N LYS A 79 8.75 17.50 -2.03
CA LYS A 79 8.24 18.17 -3.24
C LYS A 79 7.45 17.23 -4.17
N ASN A 80 7.31 15.96 -3.80
CA ASN A 80 6.75 14.94 -4.66
C ASN A 80 5.37 14.50 -4.17
N VAL A 81 4.51 14.17 -5.12
CA VAL A 81 3.29 13.39 -4.87
C VAL A 81 3.52 11.99 -5.42
N PHE A 82 3.33 10.98 -4.58
CA PHE A 82 3.42 9.58 -4.92
C PHE A 82 2.00 9.01 -5.06
N LEU A 83 1.78 8.25 -6.12
CA LEU A 83 0.60 7.43 -6.34
C LEU A 83 1.06 5.98 -6.34
N TYR A 84 0.76 5.25 -5.26
CA TYR A 84 0.98 3.80 -5.18
C TYR A 84 -0.31 3.07 -5.50
N TYR A 85 -0.20 1.87 -6.05
CA TYR A 85 -1.36 1.06 -6.44
C TYR A 85 -0.97 -0.39 -6.66
N GLN A 86 -1.95 -1.28 -6.58
CA GLN A 86 -1.82 -2.65 -7.07
C GLN A 86 -1.76 -2.62 -8.61
N TRP A 87 -0.67 -3.15 -9.18
CA TRP A 87 -0.38 -2.98 -10.61
C TRP A 87 -0.51 -4.26 -11.41
N PHE A 88 -1.18 -4.17 -12.56
CA PHE A 88 -1.41 -5.24 -13.53
C PHE A 88 -0.94 -4.78 -14.92
N PRO A 89 0.39 -4.68 -15.13
CA PRO A 89 0.97 -4.12 -16.34
C PRO A 89 0.43 -4.77 -17.60
N LYS A 90 0.16 -3.95 -18.61
CA LYS A 90 -0.27 -4.40 -19.95
C LYS A 90 0.89 -4.72 -20.88
N ASP A 91 2.00 -4.03 -20.66
CA ASP A 91 3.25 -4.28 -21.35
C ASP A 91 3.89 -5.58 -20.83
N ILE A 92 4.15 -6.50 -21.77
CA ILE A 92 4.74 -7.81 -21.49
C ILE A 92 6.16 -7.70 -20.91
N THR A 93 6.88 -6.63 -21.19
CA THR A 93 8.22 -6.39 -20.63
C THR A 93 8.16 -6.12 -19.12
N LYS A 94 7.01 -5.66 -18.62
CA LYS A 94 6.74 -5.38 -17.20
C LYS A 94 6.06 -6.53 -16.46
N LYS A 95 5.88 -7.71 -17.10
CA LYS A 95 5.16 -8.87 -16.53
C LYS A 95 5.62 -9.31 -15.14
N LYS A 96 6.89 -9.08 -14.78
CA LYS A 96 7.43 -9.41 -13.44
C LYS A 96 6.77 -8.63 -12.30
N TRP A 97 6.15 -7.51 -12.64
CA TRP A 97 5.41 -6.64 -11.71
C TRP A 97 3.91 -6.89 -11.72
N PHE A 98 3.47 -7.95 -12.40
CA PHE A 98 2.07 -8.32 -12.36
C PHE A 98 1.65 -8.65 -10.94
N ASP A 99 0.63 -7.93 -10.47
CA ASP A 99 0.08 -8.06 -9.14
C ASP A 99 1.10 -7.70 -8.05
N HIS A 100 2.00 -6.75 -8.33
CA HIS A 100 2.85 -6.10 -7.34
C HIS A 100 2.46 -4.63 -7.18
N ILE A 101 2.93 -3.98 -6.12
CA ILE A 101 2.73 -2.54 -5.93
C ILE A 101 3.55 -1.77 -6.99
N GLY A 102 2.87 -0.97 -7.79
CA GLY A 102 3.48 0.02 -8.68
C GLY A 102 3.48 1.41 -8.04
N VAL A 103 4.32 2.30 -8.56
CA VAL A 103 4.34 3.71 -8.18
C VAL A 103 4.50 4.61 -9.40
N SER A 104 3.72 5.69 -9.42
CA SER A 104 3.91 6.87 -10.26
C SER A 104 4.16 8.09 -9.36
N ILE A 105 5.01 9.01 -9.81
CA ILE A 105 5.51 10.14 -9.06
C ILE A 105 5.29 11.41 -9.87
N SER A 106 4.64 12.39 -9.25
CA SER A 106 4.54 13.75 -9.72
C SER A 106 5.49 14.66 -8.95
N ARG A 107 6.09 15.64 -9.65
CA ARG A 107 6.96 16.69 -9.08
C ARG A 107 6.32 18.08 -9.13
N ASP A 108 5.06 18.14 -9.52
CA ASP A 108 4.31 19.36 -9.85
C ASP A 108 2.86 19.27 -9.33
N SER A 109 2.72 18.76 -8.09
CA SER A 109 1.44 18.67 -7.37
C SER A 109 0.35 17.90 -8.11
N GLY A 110 0.73 16.78 -8.75
CA GLY A 110 -0.18 15.91 -9.50
C GLY A 110 -0.52 16.40 -10.91
N SER A 111 0.23 17.37 -11.47
CA SER A 111 -0.03 17.88 -12.82
C SER A 111 0.50 16.96 -13.91
N THR A 112 1.72 16.46 -13.75
CA THR A 112 2.35 15.46 -14.61
C THR A 112 2.89 14.30 -13.78
N TRP A 113 2.96 13.12 -14.40
CA TRP A 113 3.33 11.88 -13.74
C TRP A 113 4.34 11.12 -14.59
N ASN A 114 5.35 10.53 -13.94
CA ASN A 114 6.27 9.64 -14.64
C ASN A 114 5.62 8.29 -14.96
N ASP A 115 6.30 7.55 -15.83
CA ASP A 115 5.98 6.16 -16.10
C ASP A 115 6.02 5.32 -14.81
N THR A 116 5.06 4.39 -14.71
CA THR A 116 5.01 3.42 -13.60
C THR A 116 6.30 2.62 -13.50
N VAL A 117 6.84 2.59 -12.30
CA VAL A 117 7.88 1.63 -11.91
C VAL A 117 7.33 0.68 -10.84
N GLY A 118 7.81 -0.56 -10.83
CA GLY A 118 7.50 -1.48 -9.75
C GLY A 118 8.29 -1.14 -8.50
N LEU A 119 7.61 -1.14 -7.36
CA LEU A 119 8.20 -0.91 -6.05
C LEU A 119 8.92 -2.17 -5.56
N LYS A 120 10.08 -2.00 -4.92
CA LYS A 120 10.84 -3.10 -4.31
C LYS A 120 10.76 -3.03 -2.79
N ILE A 121 10.42 -4.14 -2.13
CA ILE A 121 10.56 -4.29 -0.68
C ILE A 121 11.58 -5.39 -0.41
N THR A 122 12.69 -5.05 0.25
CA THR A 122 13.71 -6.02 0.65
C THR A 122 13.52 -6.45 2.11
N GLY A 123 14.07 -7.62 2.48
CA GLY A 123 14.09 -8.07 3.86
C GLY A 123 12.79 -8.71 4.37
N ILE A 124 11.77 -8.92 3.52
CA ILE A 124 10.58 -9.69 3.92
C ILE A 124 10.98 -11.16 4.10
N PRO A 125 10.79 -11.77 5.28
CA PRO A 125 11.07 -13.18 5.47
C PRO A 125 10.23 -14.06 4.53
N GLN A 126 10.86 -15.01 3.83
CA GLN A 126 10.18 -15.90 2.87
C GLN A 126 8.99 -16.64 3.49
N ARG A 127 9.06 -16.95 4.79
CA ARG A 127 7.96 -17.59 5.54
C ARG A 127 6.66 -16.78 5.57
N LEU A 128 6.73 -15.45 5.42
CA LEU A 128 5.58 -14.55 5.35
C LEU A 128 5.01 -14.42 3.94
N LEU A 129 5.85 -14.61 2.91
CA LEU A 129 5.42 -14.59 1.51
C LEU A 129 4.85 -15.95 1.07
N GLY A 130 5.32 -17.05 1.65
CA GLY A 130 4.91 -18.37 1.18
C GLY A 130 5.35 -18.60 -0.27
N ARG A 131 4.49 -19.22 -1.08
CA ARG A 131 4.78 -19.50 -2.51
C ARG A 131 4.33 -18.35 -3.44
N GLN A 132 3.24 -17.67 -3.09
CA GLN A 132 2.51 -16.74 -3.96
C GLN A 132 2.19 -15.39 -3.31
N GLY A 133 2.50 -15.25 -2.02
CA GLY A 133 2.29 -14.02 -1.28
C GLY A 133 3.25 -12.93 -1.74
N ARG A 134 2.75 -11.71 -1.63
CA ARG A 134 3.40 -10.47 -2.01
C ARG A 134 2.75 -9.32 -1.24
N PRO A 135 3.43 -8.18 -1.07
CA PRO A 135 2.79 -6.96 -0.58
C PRO A 135 1.62 -6.56 -1.47
N MET A 136 0.48 -6.25 -0.84
CA MET A 136 -0.75 -5.80 -1.51
C MET A 136 -1.35 -4.62 -0.73
N ASP A 137 -2.32 -3.95 -1.34
CA ASP A 137 -3.16 -2.92 -0.69
C ASP A 137 -2.34 -1.79 -0.03
N PRO A 138 -1.60 -1.01 -0.83
CA PRO A 138 -0.68 -0.01 -0.31
C PRO A 138 -1.42 1.14 0.39
N ALA A 139 -0.86 1.60 1.51
CA ALA A 139 -1.19 2.89 2.12
C ALA A 139 0.09 3.56 2.63
N ALA A 140 0.29 4.86 2.39
CA ALA A 140 1.60 5.49 2.59
C ALA A 140 1.53 6.78 3.39
N VAL A 141 2.56 7.03 4.20
CA VAL A 141 2.68 8.23 5.04
C VAL A 141 4.10 8.78 5.00
N SER A 142 4.22 10.10 5.13
CA SER A 142 5.50 10.79 5.32
C SER A 142 5.82 10.86 6.81
N LEU A 143 7.05 10.53 7.18
CA LEU A 143 7.57 10.65 8.53
C LEU A 143 8.26 12.01 8.72
N SER A 144 8.40 12.44 9.97
CA SER A 144 9.02 13.74 10.31
C SER A 144 10.47 13.86 9.85
N ASN A 145 11.17 12.74 9.68
CA ASN A 145 12.54 12.69 9.15
C ASN A 145 12.61 12.65 7.61
N GLY A 146 11.47 12.84 6.92
CA GLY A 146 11.38 12.86 5.46
C GLY A 146 11.30 11.47 4.81
N GLN A 147 11.42 10.39 5.59
CA GLN A 147 11.22 9.04 5.08
C GLN A 147 9.74 8.77 4.78
N ILE A 148 9.49 7.78 3.93
CA ILE A 148 8.15 7.28 3.62
C ILE A 148 8.00 5.92 4.29
N ARG A 149 6.94 5.77 5.08
CA ARG A 149 6.50 4.44 5.56
C ARG A 149 5.33 3.99 4.71
N LEU A 150 5.47 2.83 4.10
CA LEU A 150 4.41 2.14 3.37
C LEU A 150 3.84 1.05 4.28
N PHE A 151 2.53 1.07 4.47
CA PHE A 151 1.74 0.00 5.05
C PHE A 151 1.14 -0.84 3.92
N PHE A 152 1.02 -2.14 4.14
CA PHE A 152 0.53 -3.08 3.14
C PHE A 152 0.05 -4.36 3.80
N THR A 153 -0.83 -5.08 3.11
CA THR A 153 -1.26 -6.43 3.46
C THR A 153 -0.17 -7.43 3.11
N LEU A 154 0.15 -8.34 4.05
CA LEU A 154 0.74 -9.64 3.70
C LEU A 154 -0.23 -10.75 4.08
N GLU A 155 -0.31 -11.73 3.18
CA GLU A 155 -1.11 -12.92 3.39
C GLU A 155 -0.43 -14.10 2.69
N LYS A 156 0.08 -15.03 3.51
CA LYS A 156 0.98 -16.09 3.06
C LYS A 156 0.28 -17.12 2.17
N ASN A 157 -0.96 -17.46 2.48
CA ASN A 157 -1.65 -18.61 1.90
C ASN A 157 -2.65 -18.24 0.79
N GLN A 158 -2.58 -17.02 0.24
CA GLN A 158 -3.40 -16.61 -0.92
C GLN A 158 -2.98 -17.28 -2.23
N PRO A 159 -3.91 -17.38 -3.21
CA PRO A 159 -5.36 -17.24 -3.06
C PRO A 159 -6.08 -18.56 -2.75
N HIS A 160 -5.39 -19.69 -2.87
CA HIS A 160 -6.02 -21.01 -2.91
C HIS A 160 -6.06 -21.75 -1.57
N ASN A 161 -5.36 -21.27 -0.54
CA ASN A 161 -5.24 -21.94 0.76
C ASN A 161 -5.54 -20.99 1.93
N ARG A 162 -6.51 -20.08 1.76
CA ARG A 162 -6.83 -19.05 2.75
C ARG A 162 -7.06 -19.65 4.14
N VAL A 163 -6.34 -19.12 5.12
CA VAL A 163 -6.52 -19.41 6.55
C VAL A 163 -7.01 -18.12 7.18
N ILE A 164 -8.11 -18.19 7.93
CA ILE A 164 -8.65 -17.02 8.62
C ILE A 164 -7.59 -16.51 9.61
N GLY A 165 -7.33 -15.19 9.60
CA GLY A 165 -6.31 -14.56 10.45
C GLY A 165 -4.92 -14.51 9.82
N ASP A 166 -4.77 -14.98 8.57
CA ASP A 166 -3.48 -14.96 7.86
C ASP A 166 -3.15 -13.58 7.29
N ALA A 167 -4.17 -12.80 6.91
CA ALA A 167 -3.95 -11.45 6.39
C ALA A 167 -3.67 -10.47 7.53
N LYS A 168 -2.51 -9.82 7.47
CA LYS A 168 -2.03 -8.88 8.49
C LYS A 168 -1.48 -7.62 7.84
N ILE A 169 -1.55 -6.52 8.58
CA ILE A 169 -0.96 -5.26 8.11
C ILE A 169 0.50 -5.22 8.52
N HIS A 170 1.38 -4.96 7.56
CA HIS A 170 2.82 -4.82 7.72
C HIS A 170 3.28 -3.44 7.25
N SER A 171 4.56 -3.14 7.45
CA SER A 171 5.14 -1.90 6.94
C SER A 171 6.58 -2.07 6.45
N ALA A 172 7.02 -1.08 5.67
CA ALA A 172 8.38 -0.94 5.20
C ALA A 172 8.73 0.54 5.05
N LEU A 173 10.02 0.85 5.12
CA LEU A 173 10.55 2.22 5.17
C LEU A 173 11.38 2.55 3.93
N SER A 174 11.27 3.77 3.40
CA SER A 174 11.99 4.22 2.22
C SER A 174 12.48 5.66 2.33
N ASN A 175 13.64 5.94 1.72
CA ASN A 175 14.17 7.29 1.54
C ASN A 175 13.78 7.92 0.20
N ASN A 176 13.32 7.14 -0.76
CA ASN A 176 13.08 7.59 -2.14
C ASN A 176 11.67 7.27 -2.68
N GLY A 177 10.86 6.57 -1.89
CA GLY A 177 9.51 6.17 -2.26
C GLY A 177 9.43 5.05 -3.30
N ILE A 178 10.53 4.38 -3.65
CA ILE A 178 10.58 3.28 -4.64
C ILE A 178 11.23 2.01 -4.06
N ASN A 179 12.33 2.16 -3.33
CA ASN A 179 13.03 1.07 -2.67
C ASN A 179 12.72 1.13 -1.18
N PHE A 180 12.14 0.07 -0.65
CA PHE A 180 11.70 -0.04 0.73
C PHE A 180 12.44 -1.18 1.44
N VAL A 181 12.67 -1.00 2.74
CA VAL A 181 13.21 -2.01 3.64
C VAL A 181 12.11 -2.43 4.61
N TYR A 182 11.79 -3.73 4.65
CA TYR A 182 10.77 -4.30 5.52
C TYR A 182 11.03 -3.99 7.00
N GLU A 183 9.98 -3.59 7.72
CA GLU A 183 10.02 -3.40 9.17
C GLU A 183 9.52 -4.68 9.87
N PRO A 184 10.35 -5.41 10.63
CA PRO A 184 10.02 -6.73 11.16
C PRO A 184 8.74 -6.77 12.02
N GLY A 185 7.83 -7.69 11.68
CA GLY A 185 6.60 -7.96 12.42
C GLY A 185 5.36 -7.28 11.83
N PRO A 186 4.15 -7.73 12.21
CA PRO A 186 2.92 -7.05 11.84
C PRO A 186 2.76 -5.74 12.62
N ARG A 187 2.19 -4.72 11.97
CA ARG A 187 1.75 -3.47 12.58
C ARG A 187 0.40 -3.64 13.27
N LEU A 188 -0.48 -4.45 12.68
CA LEU A 188 -1.76 -4.84 13.25
C LEU A 188 -2.09 -6.29 12.88
N GLN A 189 -2.54 -7.04 13.88
CA GLN A 189 -3.14 -8.36 13.73
C GLN A 189 -4.31 -8.47 14.73
N ILE A 190 -5.36 -9.18 14.36
CA ILE A 190 -6.50 -9.51 15.23
C ILE A 190 -6.75 -11.00 15.04
N ASP A 191 -6.94 -11.72 16.14
CA ASP A 191 -7.20 -13.15 16.09
C ASP A 191 -8.48 -13.44 15.30
N ASP A 192 -8.42 -14.46 14.45
CA ASP A 192 -9.52 -14.91 13.59
C ASP A 192 -10.12 -13.83 12.65
N VAL A 193 -9.32 -12.81 12.33
CA VAL A 193 -9.69 -11.72 11.41
C VAL A 193 -8.62 -11.53 10.35
N ASP A 194 -9.04 -11.56 9.09
CA ASP A 194 -8.20 -11.13 7.99
C ASP A 194 -8.22 -9.61 7.86
N LEU A 195 -7.08 -8.97 8.11
CA LEU A 195 -6.90 -7.53 7.92
C LEU A 195 -6.29 -7.26 6.55
N ARG A 196 -7.03 -6.52 5.72
CA ARG A 196 -6.61 -6.07 4.38
C ARG A 196 -6.94 -4.60 4.22
N ASP A 197 -6.46 -3.99 3.13
CA ASP A 197 -6.83 -2.63 2.73
C ASP A 197 -6.65 -1.58 3.86
N PRO A 198 -5.43 -1.43 4.39
CA PRO A 198 -5.19 -0.46 5.45
C PRO A 198 -5.41 0.97 4.93
N ALA A 199 -5.97 1.83 5.77
CA ALA A 199 -5.88 3.28 5.63
C ALA A 199 -5.18 3.85 6.87
N ILE A 200 -4.30 4.83 6.69
CA ILE A 200 -3.42 5.34 7.76
C ILE A 200 -3.30 6.86 7.70
N VAL A 201 -3.36 7.49 8.87
CA VAL A 201 -3.15 8.94 9.02
C VAL A 201 -2.47 9.26 10.34
N TYR A 202 -1.59 10.26 10.34
CA TYR A 202 -1.07 10.86 11.56
C TYR A 202 -1.86 12.13 11.88
N PHE A 203 -2.46 12.20 13.06
CA PHE A 203 -3.30 13.31 13.46
C PHE A 203 -3.25 13.50 14.97
N LYS A 204 -3.12 14.76 15.42
CA LYS A 204 -3.03 15.12 16.85
C LYS A 204 -2.07 14.23 17.66
N ASN A 205 -0.85 14.10 17.17
CA ASN A 205 0.24 13.32 17.78
C ASN A 205 -0.06 11.82 17.95
N LYS A 206 -0.88 11.26 17.06
CA LYS A 206 -1.28 9.85 17.10
C LYS A 206 -1.43 9.31 15.68
N TRP A 207 -1.01 8.07 15.50
CA TRP A 207 -1.28 7.31 14.28
C TRP A 207 -2.63 6.62 14.41
N HIS A 208 -3.43 6.68 13.35
CA HIS A 208 -4.75 6.10 13.25
C HIS A 208 -4.79 5.16 12.05
N LEU A 209 -4.98 3.86 12.30
CA LEU A 209 -5.04 2.82 11.29
C LEU A 209 -6.45 2.25 11.24
N TYR A 210 -7.02 2.21 10.04
CA TYR A 210 -8.33 1.64 9.75
C TYR A 210 -8.21 0.49 8.76
N ALA A 211 -9.12 -0.48 8.84
CA ALA A 211 -9.29 -1.52 7.84
C ALA A 211 -10.78 -1.88 7.74
N PRO A 212 -11.31 -2.27 6.56
CA PRO A 212 -12.71 -2.63 6.42
C PRO A 212 -13.08 -3.87 7.22
N ASN A 213 -14.21 -3.82 7.94
CA ASN A 213 -14.87 -5.02 8.41
C ASN A 213 -15.80 -5.55 7.31
N GLN A 214 -15.25 -6.38 6.43
CA GLN A 214 -15.97 -6.94 5.26
C GLN A 214 -17.23 -7.75 5.60
N LYS A 215 -17.46 -8.08 6.89
CA LYS A 215 -18.66 -8.77 7.36
C LYS A 215 -19.77 -7.82 7.81
N ARG A 216 -19.47 -6.53 8.04
CA ARG A 216 -20.38 -5.54 8.63
C ARG A 216 -20.26 -4.21 7.88
N SER A 217 -21.15 -3.97 6.93
CA SER A 217 -21.19 -2.72 6.16
C SER A 217 -21.23 -1.50 7.09
N GLY A 218 -20.51 -0.44 6.72
CA GLY A 218 -20.37 0.77 7.51
C GLY A 218 -19.47 0.64 8.74
N THR A 219 -18.90 -0.55 9.02
CA THR A 219 -18.03 -0.81 10.18
C THR A 219 -16.58 -1.04 9.75
N GLY A 220 -15.63 -0.51 10.50
CA GLY A 220 -14.19 -0.65 10.27
C GLY A 220 -13.47 -1.08 11.53
N TYR A 221 -12.44 -1.92 11.37
CA TYR A 221 -11.46 -2.14 12.42
C TYR A 221 -10.62 -0.89 12.58
N TYR A 222 -10.31 -0.54 13.83
CA TYR A 222 -9.57 0.66 14.18
C TYR A 222 -8.52 0.38 15.24
N ALA A 223 -7.33 0.93 15.04
CA ALA A 223 -6.23 0.85 15.98
C ALA A 223 -5.44 2.16 16.01
N THR A 224 -4.77 2.42 17.12
CA THR A 224 -3.95 3.63 17.29
C THR A 224 -2.54 3.31 17.73
N SER A 225 -1.59 4.17 17.39
CA SER A 225 -0.19 4.04 17.78
C SER A 225 0.45 5.40 18.07
N THR A 226 1.45 5.43 18.96
CA THR A 226 2.28 6.61 19.23
C THR A 226 3.56 6.64 18.39
N ASP A 227 3.99 5.49 17.84
CA ASP A 227 5.25 5.34 17.08
C ASP A 227 5.02 4.93 15.61
N GLY A 228 3.79 4.59 15.26
CA GLY A 228 3.40 4.15 13.92
C GLY A 228 3.91 2.75 13.59
N LEU A 229 4.30 1.97 14.61
CA LEU A 229 4.80 0.61 14.51
C LEU A 229 4.00 -0.36 15.38
N ASN A 230 3.66 0.04 16.59
CA ASN A 230 2.94 -0.78 17.56
C ASN A 230 1.51 -0.24 17.70
N PHE A 231 0.57 -0.85 17.00
CA PHE A 231 -0.84 -0.43 17.05
C PHE A 231 -1.60 -1.20 18.11
N VAL A 232 -2.33 -0.46 18.93
CA VAL A 232 -3.25 -0.98 19.94
C VAL A 232 -4.66 -0.94 19.37
N ARG A 233 -5.29 -2.11 19.27
CA ARG A 233 -6.68 -2.27 18.85
C ARG A 233 -7.62 -1.44 19.74
N GLN A 234 -8.52 -0.69 19.11
CA GLN A 234 -9.57 0.08 19.78
C GLN A 234 -10.94 -0.62 19.62
N SER A 235 -12.04 0.07 19.89
CA SER A 235 -13.36 -0.38 19.43
C SER A 235 -13.47 -0.26 17.90
N ASP A 236 -14.41 -0.99 17.27
CA ASP A 236 -14.73 -0.74 15.86
C ASP A 236 -15.23 0.70 15.67
N VAL A 237 -14.92 1.29 14.53
CA VAL A 237 -15.50 2.55 14.08
C VAL A 237 -16.70 2.26 13.18
N SER A 238 -17.65 3.19 13.15
CA SER A 238 -18.83 3.07 12.31
C SER A 238 -19.26 4.40 11.70
N VAL A 239 -19.83 4.33 10.50
CA VAL A 239 -20.51 5.44 9.82
C VAL A 239 -21.99 5.12 9.63
N SER A 240 -22.82 6.15 9.47
CA SER A 240 -24.25 5.99 9.15
C SER A 240 -24.49 5.69 7.67
N GLN A 241 -23.53 5.99 6.81
CA GLN A 241 -23.60 5.70 5.37
C GLN A 241 -23.41 4.20 5.09
N ARG A 242 -24.00 3.72 4.01
CA ARG A 242 -23.73 2.39 3.46
C ARG A 242 -22.39 2.40 2.74
N GLY A 243 -21.71 1.25 2.74
CA GLY A 243 -20.41 1.06 2.10
C GLY A 243 -19.32 0.72 3.12
N ASP A 244 -18.17 0.30 2.63
CA ASP A 244 -17.09 -0.20 3.47
C ASP A 244 -16.06 0.87 3.77
N TRP A 245 -15.31 0.67 4.86
CA TRP A 245 -14.09 1.42 5.22
C TRP A 245 -12.93 1.02 4.30
N LEU A 246 -13.19 1.08 3.00
CA LEU A 246 -12.30 0.74 1.91
C LEU A 246 -12.06 2.01 1.09
N GLY A 247 -10.80 2.47 1.07
CA GLY A 247 -10.36 3.73 0.50
C GLY A 247 -9.27 4.35 1.37
N ASN A 248 -9.21 5.69 1.46
CA ASN A 248 -8.07 6.38 2.07
C ASN A 248 -8.46 7.51 3.03
N THR A 249 -7.50 7.83 3.91
CA THR A 249 -7.56 8.96 4.83
C THR A 249 -6.67 10.12 4.42
N THR A 250 -7.09 11.34 4.72
CA THR A 250 -6.26 12.55 4.63
C THR A 250 -6.61 13.52 5.76
N THR A 251 -5.83 14.59 5.92
CA THR A 251 -6.11 15.65 6.89
C THR A 251 -6.35 16.97 6.18
N ALA A 252 -7.44 17.64 6.54
CA ALA A 252 -7.74 18.99 6.09
C ALA A 252 -8.52 19.73 7.18
N ASN A 253 -8.38 21.05 7.26
CA ASN A 253 -9.21 21.89 8.12
C ASN A 253 -9.28 21.43 9.59
N GLY A 254 -8.15 20.93 10.13
CA GLY A 254 -8.06 20.45 11.52
C GLY A 254 -8.87 19.17 11.81
N LYS A 255 -9.25 18.41 10.78
CA LYS A 255 -9.97 17.13 10.88
C LYS A 255 -9.29 16.04 10.06
N ILE A 256 -9.61 14.80 10.39
CA ILE A 256 -9.37 13.65 9.52
C ILE A 256 -10.56 13.55 8.56
N TYR A 257 -10.27 13.31 7.29
CA TYR A 257 -11.23 12.90 6.28
C TYR A 257 -10.96 11.44 5.92
N PHE A 258 -12.02 10.64 5.79
CA PHE A 258 -11.96 9.28 5.24
C PHE A 258 -12.86 9.23 4.02
N PHE A 259 -12.34 8.78 2.88
CA PHE A 259 -13.12 8.54 1.67
C PHE A 259 -13.26 7.05 1.48
N GLY A 260 -14.42 6.53 1.86
CA GLY A 260 -14.74 5.11 1.77
C GLY A 260 -15.52 4.79 0.51
N THR A 261 -16.13 3.60 0.50
CA THR A 261 -16.92 3.16 -0.64
C THR A 261 -18.17 4.03 -0.79
N VAL A 262 -18.14 5.00 -1.72
CA VAL A 262 -19.21 5.97 -2.03
C VAL A 262 -19.62 6.92 -0.89
N TRP A 263 -18.84 7.01 0.18
CA TRP A 263 -19.06 7.93 1.29
C TRP A 263 -17.78 8.70 1.67
N VAL A 264 -17.96 9.86 2.29
CA VAL A 264 -16.90 10.64 2.92
C VAL A 264 -17.29 10.91 4.38
N GLY A 265 -16.35 10.69 5.28
CA GLY A 265 -16.50 10.93 6.71
C GLY A 265 -15.50 11.97 7.20
N THR A 266 -15.87 12.70 8.25
CA THR A 266 -14.93 13.56 8.98
C THR A 266 -14.89 13.21 10.45
N SER A 267 -13.71 13.31 11.05
CA SER A 267 -13.50 13.08 12.48
C SER A 267 -12.54 14.09 13.09
N SER A 268 -12.82 14.47 14.33
CA SER A 268 -11.95 15.36 15.14
C SER A 268 -11.03 14.59 16.10
N ASN A 269 -11.19 13.27 16.20
CA ASN A 269 -10.46 12.40 17.12
C ASN A 269 -10.08 11.02 16.54
N GLY A 270 -10.51 10.71 15.32
CA GLY A 270 -10.29 9.43 14.63
C GLY A 270 -11.24 8.30 15.01
N ASN A 271 -12.08 8.47 16.03
CA ASN A 271 -13.01 7.43 16.48
C ASN A 271 -14.46 7.74 16.12
N ASP A 272 -14.86 9.00 16.24
CA ASP A 272 -16.25 9.43 16.04
C ASP A 272 -16.37 10.13 14.69
N TRP A 273 -17.35 9.71 13.88
CA TRP A 273 -17.42 10.05 12.47
C TRP A 273 -18.79 10.60 12.07
N ASP A 274 -18.77 11.82 11.51
CA ASP A 274 -19.87 12.35 10.73
C ASP A 274 -19.67 11.95 9.27
N SER A 275 -20.70 11.41 8.61
CA SER A 275 -20.54 10.86 7.26
C SER A 275 -21.66 11.23 6.29
N ASN A 276 -21.28 11.48 5.05
CA ASN A 276 -22.15 11.84 3.94
C ASN A 276 -21.76 11.06 2.68
N ARG A 277 -22.59 11.11 1.64
CA ARG A 277 -22.26 10.56 0.33
C ARG A 277 -21.07 11.30 -0.29
N SER A 278 -20.08 10.56 -0.81
CA SER A 278 -18.98 11.17 -1.57
C SER A 278 -19.43 11.49 -3.00
N ARG A 279 -18.92 12.60 -3.56
CA ARG A 279 -19.23 13.05 -4.92
C ARG A 279 -18.02 12.81 -5.83
N GLY A 280 -18.26 12.17 -6.98
CA GLY A 280 -17.27 11.99 -8.04
C GLY A 280 -16.20 10.92 -7.83
N LEU A 281 -16.17 10.20 -6.69
CA LEU A 281 -15.05 9.29 -6.35
C LEU A 281 -15.35 7.78 -6.50
N GLY A 282 -16.60 7.35 -6.39
CA GLY A 282 -16.92 5.92 -6.49
C GLY A 282 -16.36 5.08 -5.32
N PRO A 283 -16.16 3.76 -5.51
CA PRO A 283 -15.62 2.86 -4.49
C PRO A 283 -14.09 2.93 -4.39
N ASP A 284 -13.55 2.62 -3.20
CA ASP A 284 -12.11 2.49 -2.92
C ASP A 284 -11.21 3.60 -3.52
N PRO A 285 -11.50 4.88 -3.24
CA PRO A 285 -10.72 5.98 -3.79
C PRO A 285 -9.42 6.22 -3.00
N ALA A 286 -8.43 6.77 -3.69
CA ALA A 286 -7.33 7.50 -3.05
C ALA A 286 -7.66 8.99 -3.04
N VAL A 287 -7.48 9.66 -1.91
CA VAL A 287 -7.66 11.11 -1.82
C VAL A 287 -6.58 11.72 -0.96
N ILE A 288 -6.04 12.86 -1.38
CA ILE A 288 -5.14 13.67 -0.58
C ILE A 288 -5.50 15.15 -0.69
N HIS A 289 -5.48 15.83 0.45
CA HIS A 289 -5.42 17.29 0.52
C HIS A 289 -3.96 17.72 0.57
N LEU A 290 -3.52 18.46 -0.44
CA LEU A 290 -2.13 18.88 -0.61
C LEU A 290 -1.82 20.14 0.21
N LYS A 291 -0.53 20.37 0.50
CA LYS A 291 -0.08 21.57 1.22
C LYS A 291 -0.44 22.88 0.53
N ASN A 292 -0.63 22.88 -0.79
CA ASN A 292 -1.06 24.05 -1.55
C ASN A 292 -2.57 24.33 -1.44
N GLY A 293 -3.34 23.52 -0.69
CA GLY A 293 -4.78 23.66 -0.48
C GLY A 293 -5.64 22.93 -1.52
N SER A 294 -5.06 22.42 -2.60
CA SER A 294 -5.80 21.65 -3.61
C SER A 294 -6.01 20.20 -3.18
N TRP A 295 -6.98 19.55 -3.81
CA TRP A 295 -7.34 18.15 -3.57
C TRP A 295 -7.07 17.32 -4.82
N LEU A 296 -6.46 16.15 -4.62
CA LEU A 296 -6.34 15.12 -5.64
C LEU A 296 -7.15 13.90 -5.22
N GLY A 297 -7.92 13.36 -6.16
CA GLY A 297 -8.63 12.10 -6.04
C GLY A 297 -8.17 11.15 -7.14
N VAL A 298 -8.01 9.87 -6.82
CA VAL A 298 -7.81 8.82 -7.81
C VAL A 298 -8.84 7.73 -7.59
N THR A 299 -9.53 7.38 -8.66
CA THR A 299 -10.56 6.33 -8.68
C THR A 299 -10.17 5.30 -9.73
N PHE A 300 -11.02 4.29 -9.95
CA PHE A 300 -10.86 3.39 -11.07
C PHE A 300 -12.17 3.16 -11.81
N ARG A 301 -12.05 2.81 -13.09
CA ARG A 301 -13.16 2.33 -13.91
C ARG A 301 -12.69 1.20 -14.81
N ARG A 302 -13.64 0.43 -15.31
CA ARG A 302 -13.34 -0.64 -16.27
C ARG A 302 -12.84 -0.01 -17.58
N MET A 303 -11.76 -0.53 -18.13
CA MET A 303 -11.33 -0.18 -19.48
C MET A 303 -12.36 -0.68 -20.49
N ASN A 304 -12.61 0.12 -21.51
CA ASN A 304 -13.46 -0.25 -22.65
C ASN A 304 -12.78 -1.30 -23.53
#